data_AF-A0A0C3J1Y6-F1
#
_entry.id   AF-A0A0C3J1Y6-F1
#
_cell.length_a   1.000
_cell.length_b   1.000
_cell.length_c   1.000
_cell.angle_alpha   90.00
_cell.angle_beta   90.00
_cell.angle_gamma   90.00
#
_symmetry.space_group_name_H-M   'P 1'
#
loop_
_entity.id
_entity.type
_entity.pdbx_description
1 polymer ?
#
loop_
_entity_poly.entity_id
_entity_poly.type
_entity_poly.pdbx_seq_one_letter_code
_entity_poly.pdbx_strand_id
1 'polypeptide(L)' 'MKEVPTFRFISQSILIERLKVNGSLARVAIRHLEKEGAIKRIVHHSSQLVYSECSLLYLVQQ' A
#
# COMPACT_ATOMS: atom_id res chain seq x y z
N MET A 1 -16.31 -10.25 -2.81
CA MET A 1 -15.32 -9.27 -2.32
C MET A 1 -13.89 -9.76 -2.59
N LYS A 2 -13.49 -9.92 -3.86
CA LYS A 2 -12.09 -10.20 -4.21
C LYS A 2 -11.78 -9.71 -5.62
N GLU A 3 -11.80 -8.39 -5.80
CA GLU A 3 -11.43 -7.74 -7.07
C GLU A 3 -10.37 -6.65 -6.89
N VAL A 4 -9.71 -6.59 -5.73
CA VAL A 4 -8.54 -5.72 -5.55
C VAL A 4 -7.31 -6.60 -5.69
N PRO A 5 -6.42 -6.32 -6.66
CA PRO A 5 -5.16 -7.05 -6.78
C PRO A 5 -4.38 -6.93 -5.45
N THR A 6 -3.99 -8.06 -4.85
CA THR A 6 -3.17 -8.06 -3.65
C THR A 6 -1.75 -7.66 -4.03
N PHE A 7 -1.44 -6.37 -3.92
CA PHE A 7 -0.14 -5.83 -4.28
C PHE A 7 0.88 -6.12 -3.18
N ARG A 8 1.91 -6.93 -3.48
CA ARG A 8 3.03 -7.15 -2.55
C ARG A 8 3.86 -5.88 -2.32
N PHE A 9 3.89 -4.98 -3.30
CA PHE A 9 4.58 -3.70 -3.27
C PHE A 9 3.62 -2.57 -3.64
N ILE A 10 3.54 -1.56 -2.79
CA ILE A 10 2.55 -0.50 -2.87
C ILE A 10 3.27 0.85 -2.88
N SER A 11 3.02 1.64 -3.91
CA SER A 11 3.48 3.01 -4.06
C SER A 11 2.43 3.84 -4.80
N GLN A 12 2.51 5.17 -4.67
CA GLN A 12 1.58 6.07 -5.36
C GLN A 12 1.56 5.84 -6.89
N SER A 13 2.72 5.64 -7.51
CA SER A 13 2.84 5.47 -8.97
C SER A 13 2.19 4.17 -9.44
N ILE A 14 2.32 3.10 -8.66
CA ILE A 14 1.71 1.81 -8.97
C ILE A 14 0.19 1.88 -8.92
N LEU A 15 -0.36 2.55 -7.90
CA LEU A 15 -1.81 2.71 -7.80
C LEU A 15 -2.38 3.51 -8.97
N ILE A 16 -1.68 4.57 -9.39
CA ILE A 16 -2.06 5.37 -10.59
C ILE A 16 -2.05 4.48 -11.84
N GLU A 17 -0.99 3.70 -12.06
CA GLU A 17 -0.85 2.87 -13.24
C GLU A 17 -1.91 1.75 -13.31
N ARG A 18 -2.17 1.10 -12.17
CA ARG A 18 -3.02 -0.10 -12.08
C ARG A 18 -4.50 0.22 -11.93
N LEU A 19 -4.84 1.21 -11.11
CA LEU A 19 -6.23 1.59 -10.82
C LEU A 19 -6.71 2.74 -11.71
N LYS A 20 -5.82 3.34 -12.51
CA LYS A 20 -6.12 4.49 -13.39
C LYS A 20 -6.72 5.68 -12.61
N VAL A 21 -6.18 5.94 -11.43
CA VAL A 21 -6.60 7.03 -10.53
C VAL A 21 -5.58 8.17 -10.49
N ASN A 22 -6.01 9.36 -10.07
CA ASN A 22 -5.12 10.50 -9.84
C ASN A 22 -4.22 10.31 -8.61
N GLY A 23 -3.06 10.96 -8.61
CA GLY A 23 -2.09 10.86 -7.52
C GLY A 23 -2.55 11.45 -6.18
N SER A 24 -3.53 12.36 -6.18
CA SER A 24 -4.18 12.84 -4.95
C SER A 24 -5.01 11.72 -4.31
N LEU A 25 -5.83 11.02 -5.10
CA LEU A 25 -6.65 9.91 -4.62
C LEU A 25 -5.80 8.72 -4.16
N ALA A 26 -4.72 8.40 -4.89
CA ALA A 26 -3.77 7.37 -4.50
C ALA A 26 -3.14 7.66 -3.12
N ARG A 27 -2.78 8.93 -2.85
CA ARG A 27 -2.24 9.34 -1.54
C ARG A 27 -3.25 9.19 -0.42
N VAL A 28 -4.51 9.53 -0.66
CA VAL A 28 -5.59 9.36 0.32
C VAL A 28 -5.83 7.88 0.60
N ALA A 29 -5.88 7.04 -0.44
CA ALA A 29 -6.06 5.60 -0.31
C ALA A 29 -4.94 4.94 0.50
N ILE A 30 -3.67 5.28 0.23
CA ILE A 30 -2.53 4.76 1.01
C ILE A 30 -2.66 5.13 2.49
N ARG A 31 -2.99 6.39 2.82
CA ARG A 31 -3.18 6.83 4.21
C ARG A 31 -4.32 6.09 4.90
N HIS A 32 -5.40 5.82 4.17
CA HIS A 32 -6.54 5.09 4.69
C HIS A 32 -6.18 3.63 4.99
N LEU A 33 -5.56 2.93 4.03
CA LEU A 33 -5.09 1.54 4.18
C LEU A 33 -4.05 1.38 5.29
N GLU A 34 -3.16 2.37 5.44
CA GLU A 34 -2.19 2.39 6.54
C GLU A 34 -2.88 2.56 7.90
N LYS A 35 -3.87 3.45 7.99
CA LYS A 35 -4.67 3.65 9.21
C LYS A 35 -5.46 2.40 9.60
N GLU A 36 -5.94 1.64 8.62
CA GLU A 36 -6.63 0.36 8.82
C GLU A 36 -5.67 -0.79 9.15
N GLY A 37 -4.36 -0.60 9.02
CA GLY A 37 -3.35 -1.63 9.26
C GLY A 37 -3.26 -2.69 8.16
N ALA A 38 -3.93 -2.49 7.02
CA ALA A 38 -3.90 -3.40 5.89
C ALA A 38 -2.54 -3.42 5.17
N ILE A 39 -1.80 -2.31 5.25
CA ILE A 39 -0.48 -2.14 4.65
C ILE A 39 0.50 -1.61 5.69
N LYS A 40 1.76 -2.00 5.55
CA LYS A 40 2.84 -1.56 6.45
C LYS A 40 3.83 -0.69 5.68
N ARG A 41 4.20 0.43 6.29
CA ARG A 41 5.26 1.30 5.77
C ARG A 41 6.63 0.64 5.95
N ILE A 42 7.40 0.58 4.87
CA ILE A 42 8.79 0.08 4.90
C ILE A 42 9.76 1.26 4.91
N VAL A 43 9.60 2.20 3.97
CA VAL A 43 10.49 3.35 3.81
C VAL A 43 9.68 4.63 3.76
N HIS A 44 10.13 5.62 4.53
CA HIS A 44 9.57 6.97 4.55
C HIS A 44 10.67 7.99 4.21
N HIS A 45 10.78 8.34 2.94
CA HIS A 45 11.62 9.43 2.47
C HIS A 45 10.76 10.44 1.70
N SER A 46 11.16 11.72 1.69
CA SER A 46 10.40 12.79 1.02
C SER A 46 10.24 12.52 -0.49
N SER A 47 11.22 11.87 -1.12
CA SER A 47 11.16 11.48 -2.54
C SER A 47 10.55 10.11 -2.79
N GLN A 48 10.43 9.25 -1.77
CA GLN A 48 10.03 7.86 -1.97
C GLN A 48 9.25 7.31 -0.77
N LEU A 49 8.02 6.89 -1.06
CA LEU A 49 7.11 6.24 -0.11
C LEU A 49 6.87 4.81 -0.56
N VAL A 50 7.30 3.85 0.28
CA VAL A 50 7.21 2.42 -0.02
C VAL A 50 6.44 1.70 1.09
N TYR A 51 5.45 0.93 0.66
CA TYR A 51 4.62 0.10 1.51
C TYR A 51 4.61 -1.34 1.00
N SER A 52 4.38 -2.27 1.91
CA SER A 52 4.06 -3.66 1.59
C SER A 52 2.72 -4.05 2.18
N GLU A 53 2.12 -5.10 1.64
CA GLU A 53 0.99 -5.77 2.26
C GLU A 53 1.37 -6.26 3.67
N CYS A 54 0.46 -6.10 4.63
CA CYS A 54 0.63 -6.60 5.98
C CYS A 54 0.14 -8.05 6.05
N SER A 55 0.97 -9.00 5.59
CA SER A 55 0.65 -10.41 5.79
C SER A 55 0.90 -10.76 7.26
N LEU A 56 -0.16 -10.72 8.08
CA LEU A 56 -0.17 -11.17 9.48
C LEU A 56 0.44 -12.58 9.68
N LEU A 57 0.53 -13.37 8.61
CA LEU A 57 1.13 -14.71 8.58
C LEU A 57 2.64 -14.75 8.89
N TYR A 58 3.41 -13.67 8.71
CA TYR A 58 4.87 -13.72 8.97
C TYR A 58 5.28 -13.45 10.43
N LEU A 59 4.38 -12.96 11.29
CA LEU A 59 4.69 -12.65 12.69
C LEU A 59 4.53 -13.84 13.66
N VAL A 60 4.05 -14.99 13.20
CA VAL A 60 3.87 -16.22 14.01
C VAL A 60 5.04 -17.21 13.82
N GLN A 61 6.07 -16.87 13.04
CA GLN A 61 7.22 -17.75 12.75
C GLN A 61 8.60 -17.20 13.17
N GLN A 62 8.68 -16.43 14.25
CA GLN A 62 9.96 -16.09 14.90
C GLN A 62 9.91 -16.49 16.37
#